data_AF-A0A398CKI2-F1
#
_entry.id   AF-A0A398CKI2-F1
#
_cell.length_a   1.000
_cell.length_b   1.000
_cell.length_c   1.000
_cell.angle_alpha   90.00
_cell.angle_beta   90.00
_cell.angle_gamma   90.00
#
_symmetry.space_group_name_H-M   'P 1'
#
loop_
_entity.id
_entity.type
_entity.pdbx_description
1 polymer ?
#
loop_
_entity_poly.entity_id
_entity_poly.type
_entity_poly.pdbx_seq_one_letter_code
_entity_poly.pdbx_strand_id
1 'polypeptide(L)'
;MDEKIARFYQLKKQHKEIEQEMADLRGDILTLCSGLDVTERDAGDFRVKLIGQERREYDDQKLYNALPDASVWRLLSKADATKIAALIKLNVISEEVIRETYTIKKVTLLQVERK
;
A
#
# COMPACT_ATOMS: atom_id res chain seq x y z
N MET A 1 23.88 -19.63 19.35
CA MET A 1 23.12 -19.43 18.09
C MET A 1 21.62 -19.51 18.37
N ASP A 2 21.21 -20.51 19.15
CA ASP A 2 19.82 -20.78 19.52
C ASP A 2 19.11 -19.62 20.23
N GLU A 3 19.77 -18.92 21.16
CA GLU A 3 19.18 -17.75 21.83
C GLU A 3 18.86 -16.61 20.85
N LYS A 4 19.71 -16.40 19.83
CA LYS A 4 19.48 -15.38 18.80
C LYS A 4 18.31 -15.78 17.90
N ILE A 5 18.20 -17.06 17.54
CA ILE A 5 17.10 -17.59 16.74
C ILE A 5 15.78 -17.50 17.53
N ALA A 6 15.78 -17.86 18.81
CA ALA A 6 14.62 -17.73 19.68
C ALA A 6 14.18 -16.27 19.83
N ARG A 7 15.12 -15.34 20.04
CA ARG A 7 14.82 -13.91 20.11
C ARG A 7 14.25 -13.38 18.80
N PHE A 8 14.82 -13.78 17.66
CA PHE A 8 14.30 -13.40 16.34
C PHE A 8 12.85 -13.89 16.14
N TYR A 9 12.56 -15.15 16.50
CA TYR A 9 11.22 -15.70 16.40
C TYR A 9 10.20 -14.94 17.28
N GLN A 10 10.59 -14.60 18.52
CA GLN A 10 9.76 -13.78 19.41
C GLN A 10 9.47 -12.39 18.83
N LEU A 11 10.51 -11.70 18.35
CA LEU A 11 10.35 -10.38 17.71
C LEU A 11 9.44 -10.46 16.49
N LYS A 12 9.57 -11.51 15.67
CA LYS A 12 8.68 -11.74 14.52
C LYS A 12 7.23 -11.94 14.96
N LYS A 13 6.99 -12.67 16.06
CA LYS A 13 5.65 -12.84 16.63
C LYS A 13 5.07 -11.51 17.13
N GLN A 14 5.85 -10.76 17.91
CA GLN A 14 5.45 -9.44 18.42
C GLN A 14 5.18 -8.45 17.29
N HIS A 15 6.00 -8.46 16.26
CA HIS A 15 5.80 -7.61 15.08
C HIS A 15 4.45 -7.88 14.44
N LYS A 16 4.08 -9.16 14.26
CA LYS A 16 2.78 -9.55 13.71
C LYS A 16 1.61 -9.09 14.60
N GLU A 17 1.76 -9.20 15.92
CA GLU A 17 0.73 -8.75 16.88
C GLU A 17 0.55 -7.23 16.82
N ILE A 18 1.64 -6.46 16.77
CA ILE A 18 1.62 -5.00 16.64
C ILE A 18 1.03 -4.58 15.29
N GLU A 19 1.39 -5.26 14.19
CA GLU A 19 0.81 -4.99 12.86
C GLU A 19 -0.71 -5.20 12.85
N GLN A 20 -1.20 -6.25 13.53
CA GLN A 20 -2.63 -6.51 13.66
C GLN A 20 -3.32 -5.42 14.49
N GLU A 21 -2.79 -5.09 15.67
CA GLU A 21 -3.36 -4.04 16.53
C GLU A 21 -3.41 -2.67 15.83
N MET A 22 -2.35 -2.30 15.11
CA MET A 22 -2.33 -1.08 14.30
C MET A 22 -3.37 -1.10 13.16
N ALA A 23 -3.59 -2.27 12.53
CA ALA A 23 -4.59 -2.41 11.49
C ALA A 23 -6.02 -2.26 12.03
N ASP A 24 -6.28 -2.84 13.20
CA ASP A 24 -7.58 -2.76 13.88
C ASP A 24 -7.86 -1.31 14.31
N LEU A 25 -6.91 -0.66 14.99
CA LEU A 25 -7.02 0.76 15.37
C LEU A 25 -7.23 1.68 14.17
N ARG A 26 -6.56 1.41 13.05
CA ARG A 26 -6.78 2.18 11.81
C ARG A 26 -8.21 2.02 11.31
N GLY A 27 -8.76 0.81 11.33
CA GLY A 27 -10.14 0.53 10.96
C GLY A 27 -11.14 1.30 11.82
N ASP A 28 -10.92 1.30 13.13
CA ASP A 28 -11.75 2.02 14.10
C ASP A 28 -11.70 3.54 13.85
N ILE A 29 -10.50 4.11 13.68
CA ILE A 29 -10.34 5.55 13.42
C ILE A 29 -11.00 5.95 12.10
N LEU A 30 -10.82 5.16 11.04
CA LEU A 30 -11.46 5.44 9.75
C LEU A 30 -13.00 5.37 9.85
N THR A 31 -13.54 4.43 10.61
CA THR A 31 -14.98 4.30 10.85
C THR A 31 -15.52 5.51 11.60
N LEU A 32 -14.83 5.93 12.67
CA LEU A 32 -15.20 7.12 13.45
C LEU A 32 -15.18 8.40 12.61
N CYS A 33 -14.18 8.56 11.76
CA CYS A 33 -14.06 9.75 10.91
C CYS A 33 -15.04 9.74 9.71
N SER A 34 -15.37 8.57 9.15
CA SER A 34 -16.34 8.46 8.05
C SER A 34 -17.74 8.91 8.48
N GLY A 35 -18.10 8.71 9.75
CA GLY A 35 -19.37 9.19 10.31
C GLY A 35 -19.44 10.71 10.55
N LEU A 36 -18.32 11.42 10.41
CA LEU A 36 -18.22 12.85 10.70
C LEU A 36 -17.97 13.73 9.47
N ASP A 37 -17.72 13.14 8.29
CA ASP A 37 -17.32 13.86 7.06
C ASP A 37 -16.08 14.76 7.25
N VAL A 38 -15.18 14.38 8.16
CA VAL A 38 -14.00 15.18 8.53
C VAL A 38 -12.72 14.61 7.92
N THR A 39 -11.96 15.46 7.20
CA THR A 39 -10.65 15.12 6.63
C THR A 39 -9.47 15.37 7.57
N GLU A 40 -9.65 16.19 8.60
CA GLU A 40 -8.61 16.48 9.61
C GLU A 40 -9.24 16.79 10.97
N ARG A 41 -8.67 16.23 12.04
CA ARG A 41 -9.15 16.45 13.41
C ARG A 41 -8.00 16.43 14.42
N ASP A 42 -8.11 17.29 15.43
CA ASP A 42 -7.27 17.24 16.62
C ASP A 42 -7.84 16.27 17.67
N ALA A 43 -6.98 15.44 18.25
CA ALA A 43 -7.28 14.49 19.32
C ALA A 43 -6.22 14.63 20.44
N GLY A 44 -6.46 15.55 21.36
CA GLY A 44 -5.49 15.90 22.40
C GLY A 44 -4.19 16.44 21.81
N ASP A 45 -3.07 15.78 22.15
CA ASP A 45 -1.71 16.06 21.67
C ASP A 45 -1.43 15.52 20.26
N PHE A 46 -2.43 14.91 19.62
CA PHE A 46 -2.29 14.35 18.28
C PHE A 46 -3.16 15.10 17.27
N ARG A 47 -2.69 15.12 16.04
CA ARG A 47 -3.41 15.59 14.86
C ARG A 47 -3.59 14.41 13.90
N VAL A 48 -4.84 14.17 13.52
CA VAL A 48 -5.24 13.08 12.64
C VAL A 48 -5.66 13.68 11.30
N LYS A 49 -5.08 13.19 10.20
CA LYS A 49 -5.45 13.55 8.82
C LYS A 49 -5.85 12.32 8.04
N LEU A 50 -6.94 12.44 7.31
CA LEU A 50 -7.41 11.46 6.33
C LEU A 50 -7.15 11.98 4.93
N ILE A 51 -6.19 11.35 4.25
CA ILE A 51 -5.81 11.73 2.88
C ILE A 51 -6.40 10.71 1.92
N GLY A 52 -7.29 11.15 1.05
CA GLY A 52 -7.74 10.34 -0.07
C GLY A 52 -6.58 10.07 -1.04
N GLN A 53 -6.32 8.81 -1.32
CA GLN A 53 -5.33 8.37 -2.28
C GLN A 53 -5.98 7.48 -3.33
N GLU A 54 -5.47 7.58 -4.56
CA GLU A 54 -5.83 6.68 -5.64
C GLU A 54 -4.75 5.61 -5.77
N ARG A 55 -5.15 4.35 -5.57
CA ARG A 55 -4.26 3.20 -5.75
C ARG A 55 -4.66 2.45 -7.01
N ARG A 56 -3.69 2.24 -7.89
CA ARG A 56 -3.84 1.37 -9.07
C ARG A 56 -3.74 -0.09 -8.61
N GLU A 57 -4.83 -0.83 -8.76
CA GLU A 57 -4.86 -2.29 -8.61
C GLU A 57 -4.74 -2.90 -10.00
N TYR A 58 -3.59 -3.49 -10.29
CA TYR A 58 -3.28 -4.08 -11.59
C TYR A 58 -3.79 -5.52 -11.65
N ASP A 59 -4.30 -5.90 -12.81
CA ASP A 59 -4.64 -7.26 -13.18
C ASP A 59 -3.42 -7.90 -13.83
N ASP A 60 -2.87 -8.94 -13.20
CA ASP A 60 -1.66 -9.64 -13.67
C ASP A 60 -1.80 -10.14 -15.11
N GLN A 61 -2.97 -10.65 -15.48
CA GLN A 61 -3.19 -11.22 -16.81
C GLN A 61 -3.29 -10.12 -17.87
N LYS A 62 -4.04 -9.04 -17.58
CA LYS A 62 -4.13 -7.90 -18.50
C LYS A 62 -2.80 -7.20 -18.65
N LEU A 63 -2.07 -7.02 -17.54
CA LEU A 63 -0.74 -6.41 -17.55
C LEU A 63 0.22 -7.25 -18.37
N TYR A 64 0.29 -8.56 -18.13
CA TYR A 64 1.12 -9.47 -18.92
C TYR A 64 0.84 -9.38 -20.42
N ASN A 65 -0.44 -9.39 -20.81
CA ASN A 65 -0.85 -9.32 -22.22
C ASN A 65 -0.58 -7.96 -22.88
N ALA A 66 -0.55 -6.88 -22.09
CA ALA A 66 -0.29 -5.54 -22.60
C ALA A 66 1.21 -5.24 -22.76
N LEU A 67 2.07 -5.93 -22.02
CA LEU A 67 3.50 -5.67 -22.08
C LEU A 67 4.07 -5.93 -23.49
N PRO A 68 4.99 -5.08 -23.97
CA PRO A 68 5.55 -5.20 -25.31
C PRO A 68 6.47 -6.42 -25.46
N ASP A 69 7.03 -6.91 -24.35
CA ASP A 69 7.95 -8.04 -24.35
C ASP A 69 7.85 -8.87 -23.05
N ALA A 70 7.91 -10.19 -23.19
CA ALA A 70 7.75 -11.15 -22.10
C ALA A 70 8.90 -11.12 -21.06
N SER A 71 10.07 -10.59 -21.42
CA SER A 71 11.19 -10.40 -20.49
C SER A 71 10.90 -9.30 -19.46
N VAL A 72 10.10 -8.29 -19.82
CA VAL A 72 9.67 -7.23 -18.89
C VAL A 72 8.82 -7.83 -17.75
N TRP A 73 7.95 -8.79 -18.08
CA TRP A 73 7.17 -9.51 -17.07
C TRP A 73 8.05 -10.28 -16.08
N ARG A 74 9.16 -10.86 -16.55
CA ARG A 74 10.10 -11.61 -15.68
C ARG A 74 10.70 -10.71 -14.59
N LEU A 75 10.93 -9.42 -14.88
CA LEU A 75 11.43 -8.43 -13.92
C LEU A 75 10.37 -8.08 -12.84
N LEU A 76 9.09 -8.05 -13.24
CA LEU A 76 7.97 -7.79 -12.35
C LEU A 76 7.68 -8.99 -11.44
N SER A 77 7.65 -10.20 -12.02
CA SER A 77 7.24 -11.48 -11.43
C SER A 77 5.78 -11.56 -10.96
N LYS A 78 5.17 -10.41 -10.62
CA LYS A 78 3.75 -10.17 -10.33
C LYS A 78 3.47 -8.68 -10.53
N ALA A 79 2.22 -8.26 -10.67
CA ALA A 79 1.95 -6.83 -10.74
C ALA A 79 2.28 -6.14 -9.41
N ASP A 80 3.13 -5.14 -9.49
CA ASP A 80 3.57 -4.33 -8.36
C ASP A 80 3.65 -2.87 -8.80
N ALA A 81 2.85 -2.02 -8.17
CA ALA A 81 2.71 -0.62 -8.58
C ALA A 81 4.05 0.14 -8.50
N THR A 82 4.91 -0.18 -7.53
CA THR A 82 6.22 0.46 -7.36
C THR A 82 7.17 0.08 -8.49
N LYS A 83 7.24 -1.22 -8.84
CA LYS A 83 8.06 -1.68 -9.96
C LYS A 83 7.55 -1.16 -11.30
N ILE A 84 6.24 -1.15 -11.51
CA ILE A 84 5.62 -0.63 -12.75
C ILE A 84 5.95 0.87 -12.90
N ALA A 85 5.80 1.67 -11.84
CA ALA A 85 6.17 3.08 -11.86
C ALA A 85 7.66 3.30 -12.18
N ALA A 86 8.54 2.44 -11.66
CA ALA A 86 9.96 2.48 -11.99
C ALA A 86 10.22 2.17 -13.47
N LEU A 87 9.56 1.16 -14.04
CA LEU A 87 9.70 0.81 -15.47
C LEU A 87 9.18 1.90 -16.40
N ILE A 88 8.09 2.58 -16.05
CA ILE A 88 7.61 3.76 -16.79
C ILE A 88 8.65 4.88 -16.76
N LYS A 89 9.18 5.18 -15.56
CA LYS A 89 10.21 6.22 -15.39
C LYS A 89 11.49 5.93 -16.18
N LEU A 90 11.82 4.65 -16.35
CA LEU A 90 12.95 4.19 -17.17
C LEU A 90 12.61 4.07 -18.66
N ASN A 91 11.41 4.48 -19.10
CA ASN A 91 10.90 4.36 -20.46
C ASN A 91 10.92 2.92 -21.02
N VAL A 92 10.86 1.92 -20.14
CA VAL A 92 10.78 0.49 -20.55
C VAL A 92 9.36 0.14 -20.99
N ILE A 93 8.35 0.75 -20.37
CA ILE A 93 6.93 0.62 -20.71
C ILE A 93 6.28 2.01 -20.70
N SER A 94 5.26 2.24 -21.53
CA SER A 94 4.53 3.51 -21.55
C SER A 94 3.28 3.45 -20.67
N GLU A 95 2.81 4.62 -20.23
CA GLU A 95 1.59 4.72 -19.43
C GLU A 95 0.33 4.35 -20.23
N GLU A 96 0.36 4.55 -21.55
CA GLU A 96 -0.71 4.17 -22.47
C GLU A 96 -0.92 2.66 -22.52
N VAL A 97 0.18 1.89 -22.57
CA VAL A 97 0.16 0.43 -22.63
C VAL A 97 -0.54 -0.18 -21.42
N ILE A 98 -0.31 0.36 -20.24
CA ILE A 98 -0.84 -0.22 -19.00
C ILE A 98 -2.20 0.35 -18.60
N ARG A 99 -2.76 1.31 -19.34
CA ARG A 99 -3.93 2.08 -18.95
C ARG A 99 -5.17 1.22 -18.66
N GLU A 100 -5.39 0.19 -19.46
CA GLU A 100 -6.54 -0.72 -19.32
C GLU A 100 -6.22 -1.98 -18.48
N THR A 101 -5.04 -2.01 -17.87
CA THR A 101 -4.55 -3.16 -17.08
C THR A 101 -4.80 -2.98 -15.58
N TYR A 102 -5.28 -1.82 -15.14
CA TYR A 102 -5.57 -1.55 -13.74
C TYR A 102 -6.94 -0.91 -13.54
N THR A 103 -7.45 -1.08 -12.32
CA THR A 103 -8.57 -0.31 -11.79
C THR A 103 -8.07 0.66 -10.73
N ILE A 104 -8.68 1.85 -10.67
CA ILE A 104 -8.37 2.82 -9.62
C ILE A 104 -9.27 2.55 -8.42
N LYS A 105 -8.64 2.25 -7.29
CA LYS A 105 -9.30 2.12 -6.00
C LYS A 105 -9.00 3.33 -5.14
N LYS A 106 -10.05 3.98 -4.66
CA LYS A 106 -9.93 5.03 -3.65
C LYS A 106 -9.59 4.39 -2.31
N VAL A 107 -8.47 4.79 -1.73
CA VAL A 107 -8.02 4.34 -0.41
C VAL A 107 -7.75 5.54 0.46
N THR A 108 -8.17 5.48 1.72
CA THR A 108 -7.91 6.57 2.67
C THR A 108 -6.63 6.25 3.45
N LEU A 109 -5.66 7.14 3.36
CA LEU A 109 -4.46 7.13 4.18
C LEU A 109 -4.74 7.85 5.49
N LEU A 110 -4.66 7.12 6.60
CA LEU A 110 -4.62 7.68 7.95
C LEU A 110 -3.20 8.16 8.26
N GLN A 111 -3.05 9.44 8.58
CA GLN A 111 -1.83 10.02 9.14
C GLN A 111 -2.12 10.52 10.55
N VAL A 112 -1.23 10.17 11.49
CA VAL A 112 -1.29 10.63 12.88
C VAL A 112 0.04 11.30 13.19
N GLU A 113 -0.02 12.58 13.54
CA GLU A 113 1.13 13.40 13.89
C GLU A 113 1.00 13.81 15.35
N ARG A 114 2.10 13.81 16.10
CA ARG A 114 2.14 14.43 17.43
C ARG A 114 2.36 15.93 17.25
N LYS A 115 1.64 16.73 18.03
CA LYS A 115 1.81 18.19 18.07
C LYS A 115 3.11 18.61 18.74
#